data_AF-A0A7N6BEG7-F1
#
_entry.id   AF-A0A7N6BEG7-F1
#
_cell.length_a   1.000
_cell.length_b   1.000
_cell.length_c   1.000
_cell.angle_alpha   90.00
_cell.angle_beta   90.00
_cell.angle_gamma   90.00
#
_symmetry.space_group_name_H-M   'P 1'
#
loop_
_entity.id
_entity.type
_entity.pdbx_description
1 polymer ?
#
loop_
_entity_poly.entity_id
_entity_poly.type
_entity_poly.pdbx_seq_one_letter_code
_entity_poly.pdbx_strand_id
1 'polypeptide(L)'
;VFCYKQKHTLCFAVQMGASLCLRSSCEAQQEPAAQQEAAGCGCESLKRPAAAVEPVEGRTGSGDPAVKYSRDSNERMHEAQGQEKKLLSRMVLISGGEFLMGTDNPGIPPDGEGPQRLVHVDSFYMDIQEVTNRQFQSFVSSSGYVTEAEKFGDSFVYEGILSETVKSQITQAVAAAPWWLPVKGANWRHPEGPDSNITERLDHPVLHVSWADAVAYCSWANKRLPTEAEWEYACRAGLKDRLYPWGNKLTPKGQHYANLWQGDFPNHNSGEDGYVKTSPVMSFPANGFGLYDMVGNAWEWTSDWWTVHHTTDRQHNPKGPLSGTDKVKKGGSYMCHKSYCYRYRCAARSQNTPDSSASNLGFRCVSEEQQ
;
A
#
# COMPACT_ATOMS: atom_id res chain seq x y z
N VAL A 1 7.41 -4.15 12.88
CA VAL A 1 8.01 -4.79 11.70
C VAL A 1 7.60 -6.26 11.61
N PHE A 2 6.88 -6.65 10.56
CA PHE A 2 6.57 -8.05 10.23
C PHE A 2 7.26 -8.39 8.91
N CYS A 3 8.52 -8.83 8.99
CA CYS A 3 9.26 -9.30 7.83
C CYS A 3 9.10 -10.82 7.72
N TYR A 4 8.36 -11.26 6.71
CA TYR A 4 8.24 -12.66 6.33
C TYR A 4 9.51 -13.06 5.60
N LYS A 5 10.08 -14.24 5.90
CA LYS A 5 11.27 -14.76 5.19
C LYS A 5 10.95 -16.16 4.69
N GLN A 6 11.04 -16.36 3.39
CA GLN A 6 10.76 -17.65 2.73
C GLN A 6 11.99 -18.57 2.85
N LYS A 7 12.36 -18.91 4.09
CA LYS A 7 13.51 -19.77 4.42
C LYS A 7 13.07 -21.12 4.97
N HIS A 8 13.36 -22.19 4.23
CA HIS A 8 13.20 -23.58 4.68
C HIS A 8 14.26 -23.98 5.73
N THR A 9 14.26 -23.33 6.89
CA THR A 9 15.12 -23.67 8.03
C THR A 9 14.29 -23.69 9.30
N LEU A 10 13.94 -24.89 9.77
CA LEU A 10 13.10 -25.06 10.96
C LEU A 10 13.86 -24.62 12.22
N CYS A 11 13.46 -23.49 12.80
CA CYS A 11 13.82 -23.14 14.17
C CYS A 11 12.71 -23.60 15.13
N PHE A 12 12.85 -24.81 15.69
CA PHE A 12 12.01 -25.26 16.80
C PHE A 12 12.32 -24.44 18.06
N ALA A 13 11.36 -23.65 18.55
CA ALA A 13 11.42 -23.04 19.87
C ALA A 13 10.80 -23.99 20.90
N VAL A 14 11.65 -24.74 21.63
CA VAL A 14 11.19 -25.61 22.74
C VAL A 14 10.84 -24.75 23.95
N GLN A 15 9.56 -24.69 24.30
CA GLN A 15 9.03 -23.82 25.36
C GLN A 15 9.19 -24.48 26.75
N MET A 16 10.36 -24.32 27.37
CA MET A 16 10.52 -24.61 28.81
C MET A 16 9.92 -23.47 29.65
N GLY A 17 8.86 -23.78 30.39
CA GLY A 17 8.23 -22.84 31.32
C GLY A 17 8.89 -22.85 32.71
N ALA A 18 9.03 -21.67 33.31
CA ALA A 18 9.40 -21.50 34.71
C ALA A 18 8.61 -20.34 35.32
N SER A 19 7.55 -20.63 36.08
CA SER A 19 6.80 -19.63 36.83
C SER A 19 7.57 -19.25 38.10
N LEU A 20 7.83 -17.96 38.31
CA LEU A 20 8.39 -17.43 39.56
C LEU A 20 7.66 -16.15 39.96
N CYS A 21 6.61 -16.30 40.76
CA CYS A 21 5.95 -15.20 41.43
C CYS A 21 6.81 -14.70 42.60
N LEU A 22 7.16 -13.42 42.61
CA LEU A 22 7.60 -12.72 43.81
C LEU A 22 6.82 -11.41 43.97
N ARG A 23 6.18 -11.26 45.13
CA ARG A 23 5.57 -9.99 45.54
C ARG A 23 6.65 -9.09 46.12
N SER A 24 6.53 -7.78 45.91
CA SER A 24 6.94 -6.81 46.92
C SER A 24 5.95 -5.64 46.91
N SER A 25 5.67 -5.10 48.09
CA SER A 25 4.76 -3.97 48.29
C SER A 25 5.55 -2.69 48.49
N CYS A 26 4.96 -1.55 48.12
CA CYS A 26 5.26 -0.29 48.79
C CYS A 26 4.01 0.60 48.74
N GLU A 27 3.75 1.33 49.82
CA GLU A 27 2.53 2.11 50.03
C GLU A 27 2.72 3.56 49.57
N ALA A 28 1.62 4.19 49.13
CA ALA A 28 1.49 5.64 49.04
C ALA A 28 0.05 6.01 49.45
N GLN A 29 -0.11 7.09 50.20
CA GLN A 29 -1.32 7.35 50.98
C GLN A 29 -2.41 8.11 50.18
N GLN A 30 -3.65 8.02 50.69
CA GLN A 30 -4.82 8.77 50.23
C GLN A 30 -4.68 10.26 50.61
N GLU A 31 -5.43 11.22 50.04
CA GLU A 31 -6.84 11.49 50.36
C GLU A 31 -7.60 12.29 49.26
N PRO A 32 -8.93 12.50 49.37
CA PRO A 32 -9.82 12.43 48.20
C PRO A 32 -10.38 13.76 47.65
N ALA A 33 -11.06 13.65 46.51
CA ALA A 33 -12.04 14.61 46.00
C ALA A 33 -13.44 13.93 45.85
N ALA A 34 -14.51 14.71 45.95
CA ALA A 34 -15.87 14.21 46.16
C ALA A 34 -16.72 14.01 44.87
N GLN A 35 -17.90 13.39 45.05
CA GLN A 35 -19.06 13.43 44.14
C GLN A 35 -19.55 14.91 43.98
N GLN A 36 -20.39 15.35 43.04
CA GLN A 36 -21.41 14.75 42.15
C GLN A 36 -21.51 15.68 40.88
N GLU A 37 -22.36 15.57 39.85
CA GLU A 37 -23.56 14.76 39.54
C GLU A 37 -23.61 14.50 38.01
N ALA A 38 -24.79 14.39 37.36
CA ALA A 38 -24.94 14.18 35.92
C ALA A 38 -26.07 15.02 35.26
N ALA A 39 -25.74 15.72 34.18
CA ALA A 39 -26.63 16.28 33.14
C ALA A 39 -25.75 16.72 31.95
N GLY A 40 -26.24 16.91 30.72
CA GLY A 40 -27.57 16.76 30.12
C GLY A 40 -27.51 17.32 28.68
N CYS A 41 -28.21 16.72 27.71
CA CYS A 41 -28.10 17.12 26.31
C CYS A 41 -28.90 18.40 25.99
N GLY A 42 -28.38 19.27 25.10
CA GLY A 42 -29.07 20.50 24.68
C GLY A 42 -28.52 21.06 23.36
N CYS A 43 -29.22 20.79 22.25
CA CYS A 43 -28.89 21.32 20.92
C CYS A 43 -30.01 22.26 20.43
N GLU A 44 -29.72 23.55 20.27
CA GLU A 44 -30.64 24.49 19.59
C GLU A 44 -29.95 25.36 18.52
N SER A 45 -30.20 24.99 17.27
CA SER A 45 -30.76 25.86 16.23
C SER A 45 -30.51 27.38 16.29
N LEU A 46 -29.60 27.88 15.45
CA LEU A 46 -29.61 29.28 14.99
C LEU A 46 -29.67 29.38 13.46
N LYS A 47 -30.69 30.08 12.95
CA LYS A 47 -30.94 30.31 11.51
C LYS A 47 -30.23 31.57 11.03
N ARG A 48 -29.71 31.56 9.80
CA ARG A 48 -29.29 32.79 9.09
C ARG A 48 -30.48 33.42 8.35
N PRO A 49 -30.60 34.75 8.29
CA PRO A 49 -31.34 35.44 7.24
C PRO A 49 -30.52 35.44 5.92
N ALA A 50 -31.18 35.70 4.79
CA ALA A 50 -30.55 35.76 3.47
C ALA A 50 -30.73 37.16 2.83
N ALA A 51 -29.79 37.54 1.96
CA ALA A 51 -29.87 38.72 1.10
C ALA A 51 -29.10 38.48 -0.21
N ALA A 52 -29.53 39.16 -1.28
CA ALA A 52 -28.94 39.21 -2.63
C ALA A 52 -29.09 40.66 -3.17
N VAL A 53 -28.47 41.12 -4.26
CA VAL A 53 -27.57 40.45 -5.24
C VAL A 53 -26.18 41.17 -5.20
N GLU A 54 -25.37 41.55 -6.21
CA GLU A 54 -25.32 41.57 -7.70
C GLU A 54 -23.86 41.23 -8.14
N PRO A 55 -23.55 40.94 -9.43
CA PRO A 55 -22.25 40.38 -9.84
C PRO A 55 -21.17 41.39 -10.25
N VAL A 56 -19.91 40.93 -10.22
CA VAL A 56 -18.78 41.46 -11.00
C VAL A 56 -18.04 40.27 -11.63
N GLU A 57 -17.70 40.37 -12.91
CA GLU A 57 -17.04 39.27 -13.63
C GLU A 57 -15.57 39.09 -13.22
N GLY A 58 -15.16 37.84 -13.00
CA GLY A 58 -13.76 37.49 -12.72
C GLY A 58 -13.50 36.01 -12.93
N ARG A 59 -12.78 35.66 -14.02
CA ARG A 59 -12.47 34.26 -14.37
C ARG A 59 -11.53 33.61 -13.35
N THR A 60 -12.05 32.74 -12.49
CA THR A 60 -11.25 31.65 -11.87
C THR A 60 -11.99 30.32 -11.97
N GLY A 61 -11.28 29.26 -12.36
CA GLY A 61 -11.86 27.92 -12.53
C GLY A 61 -11.97 27.17 -11.20
N SER A 62 -12.92 27.55 -10.35
CA SER A 62 -13.13 26.93 -9.03
C SER A 62 -13.91 25.62 -9.11
N GLY A 63 -13.31 24.58 -9.70
CA GLY A 63 -13.81 23.21 -9.55
C GLY A 63 -13.63 22.72 -8.11
N ASP A 64 -14.68 22.13 -7.51
CA ASP A 64 -14.58 21.47 -6.20
C ASP A 64 -13.54 20.35 -6.28
N PRO A 65 -12.52 20.30 -5.39
CA PRO A 65 -11.45 19.31 -5.49
C PRO A 65 -11.93 17.85 -5.50
N ALA A 66 -13.09 17.51 -4.94
CA ALA A 66 -13.62 16.15 -4.99
C ALA A 66 -14.22 15.78 -6.36
N VAL A 67 -14.56 16.77 -7.21
CA VAL A 67 -15.00 16.51 -8.59
C VAL A 67 -13.81 16.11 -9.49
N LYS A 68 -12.57 16.49 -9.13
CA LYS A 68 -11.35 15.96 -9.76
C LYS A 68 -11.11 14.48 -9.40
N TYR A 69 -11.76 13.98 -8.35
CA TYR A 69 -11.45 12.70 -7.71
C TYR A 69 -12.72 11.84 -7.53
N SER A 70 -13.37 11.47 -8.64
CA SER A 70 -14.54 10.56 -8.67
C SER A 70 -14.33 9.34 -9.56
N ARG A 71 -15.00 8.23 -9.23
CA ARG A 71 -15.02 6.99 -10.03
C ARG A 71 -15.51 7.23 -11.46
N ASP A 72 -16.57 8.03 -11.60
CA ASP A 72 -17.20 8.44 -12.87
C ASP A 72 -16.25 9.18 -13.83
N SER A 73 -15.11 9.68 -13.31
CA SER A 73 -14.06 10.34 -14.09
C SER A 73 -13.08 9.33 -14.70
N ASN A 74 -12.92 8.16 -14.08
CA ASN A 74 -12.01 7.10 -14.53
C ASN A 74 -12.58 6.35 -15.74
N GLU A 75 -13.88 6.01 -15.71
CA GLU A 75 -14.55 5.21 -16.74
C GLU A 75 -14.38 5.83 -18.14
N ARG A 76 -14.44 7.17 -18.25
CA ARG A 76 -14.26 7.94 -19.49
C ARG A 76 -12.84 7.89 -20.08
N MET A 77 -11.85 7.38 -19.35
CA MET A 77 -10.47 7.24 -19.84
C MET A 77 -10.20 5.90 -20.54
N HIS A 78 -11.06 4.88 -20.37
CA HIS A 78 -10.79 3.52 -20.85
C HIS A 78 -11.12 3.27 -22.33
N GLU A 79 -12.01 4.07 -22.94
CA GLU A 79 -12.55 3.81 -24.29
C GLU A 79 -11.59 4.10 -25.45
N ALA A 80 -10.46 4.78 -25.19
CA ALA A 80 -9.75 5.56 -26.21
C ALA A 80 -8.48 4.93 -26.84
N GLN A 81 -8.14 3.64 -26.61
CA GLN A 81 -6.80 3.11 -26.95
C GLN A 81 -6.75 1.71 -27.58
N GLY A 82 -5.89 1.59 -28.61
CA GLY A 82 -5.66 0.39 -29.42
C GLY A 82 -4.76 -0.68 -28.79
N GLN A 83 -4.61 -1.81 -29.49
CA GLN A 83 -4.15 -3.09 -28.92
C GLN A 83 -2.70 -3.10 -28.41
N GLU A 84 -1.74 -2.59 -29.18
CA GLU A 84 -0.31 -2.67 -28.83
C GLU A 84 0.03 -1.79 -27.61
N LYS A 85 -0.53 -0.57 -27.57
CA LYS A 85 -0.45 0.35 -26.42
C LYS A 85 -1.18 -0.12 -25.16
N LYS A 86 -1.80 -1.30 -25.20
CA LYS A 86 -2.51 -1.97 -24.10
C LYS A 86 -1.66 -3.02 -23.37
N LEU A 87 -0.45 -3.32 -23.87
CA LEU A 87 0.45 -4.35 -23.34
C LEU A 87 1.47 -3.83 -22.31
N LEU A 88 1.74 -2.53 -22.30
CA LEU A 88 2.56 -1.84 -21.30
C LEU A 88 1.71 -0.81 -20.54
N SER A 89 2.08 -0.53 -19.30
CA SER A 89 1.42 0.52 -18.51
C SER A 89 1.74 1.91 -19.08
N ARG A 90 0.70 2.74 -19.19
CA ARG A 90 0.80 4.17 -19.51
C ARG A 90 1.58 4.88 -18.41
N MET A 91 2.45 5.81 -18.80
CA MET A 91 3.21 6.63 -17.86
C MET A 91 2.78 8.09 -17.92
N VAL A 92 2.97 8.81 -16.82
CA VAL A 92 2.90 10.28 -16.75
C VAL A 92 4.28 10.84 -16.41
N LEU A 93 4.60 12.01 -16.95
CA LEU A 93 5.76 12.78 -16.51
C LEU A 93 5.47 13.36 -15.12
N ILE A 94 6.22 12.90 -14.13
CA ILE A 94 6.29 13.49 -12.80
C ILE A 94 7.33 14.61 -12.89
N SER A 95 6.87 15.86 -12.90
CA SER A 95 7.75 17.03 -12.81
C SER A 95 8.50 16.99 -11.48
N GLY A 96 9.82 17.01 -11.53
CA GLY A 96 10.70 16.96 -10.36
C GLY A 96 10.61 18.21 -9.48
N GLY A 97 11.15 18.10 -8.27
CA GLY A 97 11.15 19.18 -7.29
C GLY A 97 11.51 18.72 -5.88
N GLU A 98 11.33 19.62 -4.92
CA GLU A 98 11.58 19.33 -3.51
C GLU A 98 10.31 18.94 -2.74
N PHE A 99 10.45 17.98 -1.84
CA PHE A 99 9.40 17.64 -0.87
C PHE A 99 9.96 17.25 0.50
N LEU A 100 9.06 17.17 1.46
CA LEU A 100 9.33 16.65 2.80
C LEU A 100 8.99 15.15 2.83
N MET A 101 10.02 14.32 2.77
CA MET A 101 9.92 12.87 2.89
C MET A 101 9.77 12.47 4.36
N GLY A 102 8.98 11.44 4.64
CA GLY A 102 8.72 10.97 5.99
C GLY A 102 7.82 11.89 6.82
N THR A 103 7.90 11.77 8.14
CA THR A 103 7.09 12.53 9.11
C THR A 103 7.75 12.56 10.49
N ASP A 104 7.73 13.72 11.16
CA ASP A 104 8.09 13.84 12.58
C ASP A 104 6.98 13.38 13.53
N ASN A 105 5.79 13.07 12.96
CA ASN A 105 4.68 12.41 13.64
C ASN A 105 4.53 10.99 13.05
N PRO A 106 5.39 10.02 13.41
CA PRO A 106 5.35 8.66 12.88
C PRO A 106 4.12 7.90 13.39
N GLY A 107 3.36 7.32 12.45
CA GLY A 107 2.23 6.45 12.77
C GLY A 107 2.67 5.07 13.27
N ILE A 108 3.85 4.62 12.86
CA ILE A 108 4.50 3.38 13.34
C ILE A 108 5.99 3.67 13.59
N PRO A 109 6.40 4.12 14.79
CA PRO A 109 7.78 4.51 15.08
C PRO A 109 8.85 3.44 14.77
N PRO A 110 8.64 2.13 15.03
CA PRO A 110 9.62 1.08 14.69
C PRO A 110 9.91 0.88 13.20
N ASP A 111 9.12 1.49 12.31
CA ASP A 111 9.32 1.37 10.85
C ASP A 111 10.18 2.54 10.29
N GLY A 112 10.63 3.48 11.14
CA GLY A 112 11.49 4.59 10.71
C GLY A 112 10.83 5.53 9.71
N GLU A 113 9.56 5.89 9.94
CA GLU A 113 8.82 6.86 9.11
C GLU A 113 9.38 8.30 9.23
N GLY A 114 10.12 8.59 10.30
CA GLY A 114 10.81 9.86 10.54
C GLY A 114 12.34 9.70 10.66
N PRO A 115 13.10 10.80 10.82
CA PRO A 115 12.62 12.18 10.85
C PRO A 115 12.10 12.64 9.48
N GLN A 116 11.30 13.71 9.48
CA GLN A 116 10.96 14.43 8.26
C GLN A 116 12.23 15.09 7.69
N ARG A 117 12.42 14.99 6.38
CA ARG A 117 13.67 15.41 5.72
C ARG A 117 13.41 15.98 4.32
N LEU A 118 14.18 17.00 3.94
CA LEU A 118 14.06 17.65 2.64
C LEU A 118 14.75 16.81 1.56
N VAL A 119 14.02 16.43 0.52
CA VAL A 119 14.52 15.62 -0.59
C VAL A 119 14.18 16.30 -1.91
N HIS A 120 15.18 16.45 -2.77
CA HIS A 120 14.98 16.74 -4.19
C HIS A 120 14.88 15.43 -4.98
N VAL A 121 13.92 15.38 -5.92
CA VAL A 121 13.79 14.32 -6.91
C VAL A 121 13.73 14.99 -8.29
N ASP A 122 14.54 14.51 -9.23
CA ASP A 122 14.51 14.98 -10.63
C ASP A 122 13.16 14.66 -11.32
N SER A 123 12.98 15.07 -12.57
CA SER A 123 11.78 14.72 -13.35
C SER A 123 11.90 13.31 -13.93
N PHE A 124 10.88 12.48 -13.78
CA PHE A 124 10.86 11.08 -14.22
C PHE A 124 9.46 10.66 -14.69
N TYR A 125 9.36 9.57 -15.44
CA TYR A 125 8.08 8.98 -15.83
C TYR A 125 7.65 7.89 -14.83
N MET A 126 6.39 7.89 -14.39
CA MET A 126 5.83 6.83 -13.55
C MET A 126 4.59 6.19 -14.17
N ASP A 127 4.47 4.86 -14.05
CA ASP A 127 3.27 4.10 -14.38
C ASP A 127 2.04 4.62 -13.61
N ILE A 128 0.95 4.93 -14.32
CA ILE A 128 -0.28 5.46 -13.69
C ILE A 128 -0.94 4.47 -12.72
N GLN A 129 -0.61 3.18 -12.83
CA GLN A 129 -1.25 2.05 -12.17
C GLN A 129 -0.19 1.05 -11.70
N GLU A 130 -0.57 0.12 -10.84
CA GLU A 130 0.16 -1.12 -10.60
C GLU A 130 0.31 -1.94 -11.91
N VAL A 131 1.33 -2.79 -12.00
CA VAL A 131 1.46 -3.75 -13.10
C VAL A 131 0.37 -4.81 -12.98
N THR A 132 -0.41 -5.02 -14.04
CA THR A 132 -1.56 -5.94 -14.06
C THR A 132 -1.19 -7.36 -14.45
N ASN A 133 -2.04 -8.32 -14.09
CA ASN A 133 -1.94 -9.71 -14.50
C ASN A 133 -1.79 -9.89 -16.02
N ARG A 134 -2.49 -9.09 -16.85
CA ARG A 134 -2.37 -9.09 -18.33
C ARG A 134 -0.99 -8.63 -18.83
N GLN A 135 -0.46 -7.57 -18.22
CA GLN A 135 0.86 -7.04 -18.57
C GLN A 135 1.96 -8.03 -18.16
N PHE A 136 1.90 -8.57 -16.93
CA PHE A 136 2.84 -9.59 -16.47
C PHE A 136 2.73 -10.91 -17.24
N GLN A 137 1.51 -11.30 -17.66
CA GLN A 137 1.31 -12.42 -18.58
C GLN A 137 2.03 -12.21 -19.92
N SER A 138 2.07 -10.97 -20.43
CA SER A 138 2.73 -10.63 -21.68
C SER A 138 4.26 -10.70 -21.56
N PHE A 139 4.81 -10.26 -20.43
CA PHE A 139 6.21 -10.47 -20.04
C PHE A 139 6.56 -11.96 -20.01
N VAL A 140 5.84 -12.77 -19.21
CA VAL A 140 6.13 -14.20 -19.08
C VAL A 140 5.98 -14.94 -20.40
N SER A 141 4.98 -14.60 -21.22
CA SER A 141 4.73 -15.28 -22.50
C SER A 141 5.75 -14.94 -23.59
N SER A 142 6.45 -13.80 -23.49
CA SER A 142 7.49 -13.38 -24.44
C SER A 142 8.91 -13.73 -24.00
N SER A 143 9.15 -13.89 -22.68
CA SER A 143 10.46 -14.18 -22.09
C SER A 143 10.66 -15.63 -21.63
N GLY A 144 9.57 -16.38 -21.41
CA GLY A 144 9.62 -17.68 -20.74
C GLY A 144 9.94 -17.58 -19.24
N TYR A 145 9.82 -16.40 -18.63
CA TYR A 145 10.18 -16.17 -17.22
C TYR A 145 9.32 -16.99 -16.25
N VAL A 146 9.95 -17.49 -15.21
CA VAL A 146 9.33 -18.25 -14.10
C VAL A 146 9.60 -17.46 -12.82
N THR A 147 8.59 -17.18 -12.01
CA THR A 147 8.75 -16.34 -10.80
C THR A 147 9.47 -17.06 -9.66
N GLU A 148 9.93 -16.35 -8.63
CA GLU A 148 10.51 -17.01 -7.46
C GLU A 148 9.47 -17.86 -6.70
N ALA A 149 8.21 -17.44 -6.63
CA ALA A 149 7.11 -18.28 -6.13
C ALA A 149 6.95 -19.59 -6.93
N GLU A 150 7.02 -19.53 -8.27
CA GLU A 150 6.97 -20.72 -9.13
C GLU A 150 8.21 -21.63 -8.96
N LYS A 151 9.38 -21.07 -8.59
CA LYS A 151 10.63 -21.83 -8.33
C LYS A 151 10.65 -22.49 -6.94
N PHE A 152 10.17 -21.80 -5.90
CA PHE A 152 10.08 -22.37 -4.54
C PHE A 152 8.91 -23.37 -4.44
N GLY A 153 7.85 -23.18 -5.23
CA GLY A 153 6.67 -24.04 -5.24
C GLY A 153 5.63 -23.70 -4.17
N ASP A 154 5.85 -22.64 -3.39
CA ASP A 154 4.87 -22.05 -2.47
C ASP A 154 4.98 -20.51 -2.43
N SER A 155 3.95 -19.88 -1.87
CA SER A 155 3.92 -18.44 -1.59
C SER A 155 2.92 -18.12 -0.46
N PHE A 156 3.04 -16.95 0.17
CA PHE A 156 2.17 -16.58 1.28
C PHE A 156 0.79 -16.11 0.79
N VAL A 157 -0.27 -16.74 1.29
CA VAL A 157 -1.66 -16.33 1.06
C VAL A 157 -2.34 -16.02 2.40
N TYR A 158 -3.25 -15.07 2.38
CA TYR A 158 -4.12 -14.75 3.51
C TYR A 158 -5.19 -15.85 3.73
N GLU A 159 -5.30 -16.35 4.97
CA GLU A 159 -6.18 -17.45 5.36
C GLU A 159 -7.66 -17.24 4.97
N GLY A 160 -8.18 -16.03 5.15
CA GLY A 160 -9.60 -15.71 4.92
C GLY A 160 -10.01 -15.55 3.46
N ILE A 161 -9.13 -15.86 2.50
CA ILE A 161 -9.48 -15.96 1.07
C ILE A 161 -9.20 -17.35 0.48
N LEU A 162 -8.83 -18.33 1.30
CA LEU A 162 -8.59 -19.71 0.88
C LEU A 162 -9.89 -20.52 0.75
N SER A 163 -9.88 -21.53 -0.12
CA SER A 163 -10.85 -22.62 -0.06
C SER A 163 -10.54 -23.54 1.13
N GLU A 164 -11.58 -24.18 1.70
CA GLU A 164 -11.39 -25.22 2.73
C GLU A 164 -10.53 -26.40 2.22
N THR A 165 -10.57 -26.68 0.92
CA THR A 165 -9.73 -27.69 0.25
C THR A 165 -8.25 -27.35 0.34
N VAL A 166 -7.86 -26.08 0.12
CA VAL A 166 -6.47 -25.64 0.27
C VAL A 166 -6.10 -25.52 1.75
N LYS A 167 -6.97 -24.89 2.55
CA LYS A 167 -6.77 -24.64 3.98
C LYS A 167 -6.50 -25.91 4.78
N SER A 168 -7.27 -26.98 4.53
CA SER A 168 -7.14 -28.27 5.22
C SER A 168 -5.81 -29.01 4.99
N GLN A 169 -5.02 -28.61 3.98
CA GLN A 169 -3.71 -29.20 3.67
C GLN A 169 -2.55 -28.51 4.40
N ILE A 170 -2.81 -27.43 5.14
CA ILE A 170 -1.78 -26.54 5.70
C ILE A 170 -1.65 -26.76 7.21
N THR A 171 -0.44 -27.08 7.65
CA THR A 171 -0.10 -27.32 9.07
C THR A 171 0.87 -26.28 9.64
N GLN A 172 1.21 -25.25 8.85
CA GLN A 172 2.18 -24.21 9.21
C GLN A 172 1.60 -22.82 8.94
N ALA A 173 1.84 -21.90 9.86
CA ALA A 173 1.40 -20.52 9.82
C ALA A 173 2.55 -19.62 10.29
N VAL A 174 2.55 -18.34 9.88
CA VAL A 174 3.56 -17.41 10.38
C VAL A 174 3.27 -17.05 11.83
N ALA A 175 4.13 -17.47 12.76
CA ALA A 175 3.91 -17.30 14.20
C ALA A 175 3.64 -15.84 14.66
N ALA A 176 4.15 -14.85 13.91
CA ALA A 176 3.93 -13.43 14.20
C ALA A 176 2.63 -12.85 13.59
N ALA A 177 1.98 -13.58 12.68
CA ALA A 177 0.76 -13.17 11.98
C ALA A 177 0.05 -14.44 11.44
N PRO A 178 -0.69 -15.20 12.28
CA PRO A 178 -1.11 -16.58 11.97
C PRO A 178 -1.98 -16.74 10.71
N TRP A 179 -2.71 -15.69 10.33
CA TRP A 179 -3.52 -15.66 9.10
C TRP A 179 -2.69 -15.61 7.79
N TRP A 180 -1.36 -15.64 7.86
CA TRP A 180 -0.49 -15.83 6.69
C TRP A 180 -0.01 -17.28 6.60
N LEU A 181 -0.43 -17.97 5.54
CA LEU A 181 -0.19 -19.38 5.31
C LEU A 181 0.69 -19.58 4.07
N PRO A 182 1.72 -20.46 4.10
CA PRO A 182 2.51 -20.82 2.93
C PRO A 182 1.74 -21.85 2.09
N VAL A 183 1.17 -21.42 0.98
CA VAL A 183 0.32 -22.25 0.12
C VAL A 183 1.14 -22.81 -1.03
N LYS A 184 1.21 -24.14 -1.11
CA LYS A 184 1.85 -24.85 -2.23
C LYS A 184 1.09 -24.57 -3.53
N GLY A 185 1.83 -24.23 -4.58
CA GLY A 185 1.27 -23.85 -5.88
C GLY A 185 0.65 -22.45 -5.93
N ALA A 186 0.63 -21.67 -4.83
CA ALA A 186 0.23 -20.27 -4.92
C ALA A 186 1.31 -19.45 -5.62
N ASN A 187 0.91 -18.73 -6.66
CA ASN A 187 1.78 -17.89 -7.48
C ASN A 187 0.93 -16.86 -8.23
N TRP A 188 1.54 -16.07 -9.12
CA TRP A 188 0.87 -14.99 -9.83
C TRP A 188 -0.28 -15.46 -10.75
N ARG A 189 -0.25 -16.71 -11.25
CA ARG A 189 -1.36 -17.32 -12.02
C ARG A 189 -2.43 -17.92 -11.13
N HIS A 190 -2.05 -18.32 -9.91
CA HIS A 190 -2.88 -19.02 -8.92
C HIS A 190 -2.85 -18.33 -7.53
N PRO A 191 -3.36 -17.08 -7.38
CA PRO A 191 -3.15 -16.27 -6.17
C PRO A 191 -3.76 -16.76 -4.85
N GLU A 192 -4.68 -17.73 -4.86
CA GLU A 192 -5.18 -18.36 -3.62
C GLU A 192 -4.81 -19.84 -3.48
N GLY A 193 -3.95 -20.36 -4.37
CA GLY A 193 -3.61 -21.78 -4.46
C GLY A 193 -4.09 -22.44 -5.77
N PRO A 194 -3.83 -23.75 -5.95
CA PRO A 194 -3.91 -24.42 -7.26
C PRO A 194 -5.33 -24.58 -7.84
N ASP A 195 -6.37 -24.35 -7.03
CA ASP A 195 -7.78 -24.29 -7.45
C ASP A 195 -8.23 -22.88 -7.91
N SER A 196 -7.45 -21.84 -7.58
CA SER A 196 -7.65 -20.47 -8.04
C SER A 196 -7.05 -20.21 -9.43
N ASN A 197 -7.43 -19.11 -10.08
CA ASN A 197 -6.81 -18.64 -11.33
C ASN A 197 -6.97 -17.11 -11.52
N ILE A 198 -6.49 -16.55 -12.63
CA ILE A 198 -6.56 -15.10 -12.97
C ILE A 198 -7.47 -14.71 -14.14
N THR A 199 -8.30 -15.61 -14.70
CA THR A 199 -9.04 -15.34 -15.95
C THR A 199 -10.00 -14.14 -15.86
N GLU A 200 -10.68 -14.01 -14.71
CA GLU A 200 -11.66 -12.94 -14.43
C GLU A 200 -11.03 -11.67 -13.81
N ARG A 201 -9.70 -11.64 -13.63
CA ARG A 201 -8.97 -10.55 -12.95
C ARG A 201 -7.68 -10.14 -13.66
N LEU A 202 -7.69 -10.18 -14.99
CA LEU A 202 -6.53 -9.83 -15.83
C LEU A 202 -6.12 -8.35 -15.73
N ASP A 203 -6.99 -7.49 -15.23
CA ASP A 203 -6.83 -6.05 -14.97
C ASP A 203 -6.67 -5.70 -13.48
N HIS A 204 -6.65 -6.69 -12.58
CA HIS A 204 -6.15 -6.52 -11.22
C HIS A 204 -4.61 -6.47 -11.22
N PRO A 205 -3.96 -5.89 -10.18
CA PRO A 205 -2.51 -5.97 -10.01
C PRO A 205 -2.03 -7.42 -9.99
N VAL A 206 -0.80 -7.63 -10.48
CA VAL A 206 -0.10 -8.89 -10.34
C VAL A 206 0.39 -9.07 -8.89
N LEU A 207 0.26 -10.31 -8.39
CA LEU A 207 0.55 -10.70 -7.02
C LEU A 207 1.57 -11.84 -7.00
N HIS A 208 2.10 -12.19 -5.82
CA HIS A 208 3.11 -13.25 -5.65
C HIS A 208 4.39 -13.04 -6.49
N VAL A 209 4.72 -11.78 -6.74
CA VAL A 209 5.95 -11.36 -7.41
C VAL A 209 6.97 -10.87 -6.37
N SER A 210 8.15 -11.46 -6.40
CA SER A 210 9.30 -11.04 -5.60
C SER A 210 9.85 -9.70 -6.08
N TRP A 211 10.83 -9.16 -5.35
CA TRP A 211 11.56 -7.98 -5.80
C TRP A 211 12.38 -8.28 -7.07
N ALA A 212 12.93 -9.50 -7.20
CA ALA A 212 13.65 -9.92 -8.39
C ALA A 212 12.71 -10.13 -9.59
N ASP A 213 11.51 -10.68 -9.37
CA ASP A 213 10.47 -10.80 -10.41
C ASP A 213 10.03 -9.42 -10.93
N ALA A 214 9.85 -8.46 -10.02
CA ALA A 214 9.48 -7.08 -10.34
C ALA A 214 10.58 -6.33 -11.11
N VAL A 215 11.85 -6.49 -10.70
CA VAL A 215 12.99 -5.93 -11.44
C VAL A 215 13.12 -6.56 -12.83
N ALA A 216 12.97 -7.88 -12.96
CA ALA A 216 13.02 -8.57 -14.25
C ALA A 216 11.94 -8.07 -15.22
N TYR A 217 10.70 -7.90 -14.73
CA TYR A 217 9.63 -7.30 -15.52
C TYR A 217 9.95 -5.86 -15.93
N CYS A 218 10.34 -4.98 -14.99
CA CYS A 218 10.61 -3.58 -15.33
C CYS A 218 11.76 -3.48 -16.35
N SER A 219 12.83 -4.27 -16.19
CA SER A 219 13.94 -4.32 -17.15
C SER A 219 13.51 -4.78 -18.55
N TRP A 220 12.66 -5.82 -18.64
CA TRP A 220 12.06 -6.24 -19.92
C TRP A 220 11.21 -5.14 -20.57
N ALA A 221 10.54 -4.31 -19.76
CA ALA A 221 9.72 -3.19 -20.22
C ALA A 221 10.51 -1.90 -20.54
N ASN A 222 11.85 -1.91 -20.54
CA ASN A 222 12.73 -0.72 -20.62
C ASN A 222 12.46 0.32 -19.51
N LYS A 223 12.17 -0.17 -18.30
CA LYS A 223 11.87 0.61 -17.09
C LYS A 223 12.70 0.11 -15.90
N ARG A 224 12.53 0.73 -14.74
CA ARG A 224 13.09 0.29 -13.44
C ARG A 224 12.03 0.38 -12.34
N LEU A 225 12.34 -0.13 -11.15
CA LEU A 225 11.54 0.19 -9.94
C LEU A 225 11.79 1.65 -9.51
N PRO A 226 10.79 2.33 -8.91
CA PRO A 226 10.99 3.62 -8.27
C PRO A 226 11.90 3.52 -7.05
N THR A 227 12.60 4.60 -6.71
CA THR A 227 13.20 4.74 -5.38
C THR A 227 12.13 4.96 -4.31
N GLU A 228 12.43 4.76 -3.02
CA GLU A 228 11.47 5.10 -1.95
C GLU A 228 11.08 6.59 -2.00
N ALA A 229 12.02 7.46 -2.37
CA ALA A 229 11.81 8.90 -2.50
C ALA A 229 10.95 9.28 -3.70
N GLU A 230 11.22 8.72 -4.89
CA GLU A 230 10.38 8.89 -6.09
C GLU A 230 8.94 8.42 -5.83
N TRP A 231 8.81 7.23 -5.22
CA TRP A 231 7.52 6.65 -4.87
C TRP A 231 6.74 7.54 -3.91
N GLU A 232 7.39 8.04 -2.85
CA GLU A 232 6.71 8.87 -1.85
C GLU A 232 6.39 10.28 -2.37
N TYR A 233 7.26 10.86 -3.20
CA TYR A 233 7.01 12.12 -3.91
C TYR A 233 5.76 12.00 -4.80
N ALA A 234 5.73 10.94 -5.62
CA ALA A 234 4.64 10.62 -6.51
C ALA A 234 3.33 10.34 -5.76
N CYS A 235 3.39 9.60 -4.65
CA CYS A 235 2.24 9.33 -3.77
C CYS A 235 1.63 10.63 -3.22
N ARG A 236 2.47 11.55 -2.74
CA ARG A 236 2.05 12.84 -2.15
C ARG A 236 1.51 13.84 -3.18
N ALA A 237 1.91 13.74 -4.45
CA ALA A 237 1.43 14.57 -5.57
C ALA A 237 1.38 16.09 -5.27
N GLY A 238 2.47 16.62 -4.72
CA GLY A 238 2.61 18.03 -4.35
C GLY A 238 1.93 18.44 -3.03
N LEU A 239 1.17 17.55 -2.37
CA LEU A 239 0.56 17.85 -1.08
C LEU A 239 1.58 17.76 0.07
N LYS A 240 1.80 18.89 0.74
CA LYS A 240 2.63 18.98 1.96
C LYS A 240 1.84 18.52 3.18
N ASP A 241 2.50 17.75 4.05
CA ASP A 241 1.98 17.30 5.36
C ASP A 241 0.58 16.69 5.30
N ARG A 242 0.42 15.70 4.42
CA ARG A 242 -0.79 14.86 4.33
C ARG A 242 -0.49 13.39 4.59
N LEU A 243 -1.49 12.70 5.14
CA LEU A 243 -1.44 11.26 5.43
C LEU A 243 -1.60 10.43 4.15
N TYR A 244 -2.54 10.82 3.29
CA TYR A 244 -2.99 10.11 2.10
C TYR A 244 -2.76 10.95 0.83
N PRO A 245 -2.70 10.34 -0.37
CA PRO A 245 -2.55 11.05 -1.66
C PRO A 245 -3.57 12.16 -1.93
N TRP A 246 -4.72 12.13 -1.24
CA TRP A 246 -5.84 13.08 -1.34
C TRP A 246 -6.03 13.97 -0.11
N GLY A 247 -5.26 13.78 0.98
CA GLY A 247 -5.37 14.59 2.20
C GLY A 247 -5.31 13.83 3.52
N ASN A 248 -6.10 14.27 4.51
CA ASN A 248 -6.05 13.76 5.90
C ASN A 248 -7.34 13.04 6.37
N LYS A 249 -8.41 13.06 5.57
CA LYS A 249 -9.62 12.24 5.83
C LYS A 249 -9.51 10.97 5.01
N LEU A 250 -9.77 9.81 5.64
CA LEU A 250 -9.70 8.51 4.97
C LEU A 250 -10.80 8.36 3.90
N THR A 251 -12.02 8.79 4.24
CA THR A 251 -13.18 8.81 3.33
C THR A 251 -13.68 10.25 3.10
N PRO A 252 -13.06 11.02 2.19
CA PRO A 252 -13.55 12.35 1.80
C PRO A 252 -15.01 12.30 1.36
N LYS A 253 -15.86 13.18 1.91
CA LYS A 253 -17.31 13.23 1.62
C LYS A 253 -18.06 11.89 1.78
N GLY A 254 -17.53 10.95 2.57
CA GLY A 254 -18.11 9.61 2.75
C GLY A 254 -17.80 8.62 1.62
N GLN A 255 -16.92 8.96 0.69
CA GLN A 255 -16.49 8.10 -0.41
C GLN A 255 -15.19 7.37 -0.07
N HIS A 256 -15.04 6.12 -0.51
CA HIS A 256 -13.78 5.37 -0.41
C HIS A 256 -12.84 5.81 -1.54
N TYR A 257 -11.56 6.03 -1.19
CA TYR A 257 -10.52 6.56 -2.09
C TYR A 257 -9.36 5.57 -2.33
N ALA A 258 -9.44 4.37 -1.75
CA ALA A 258 -8.51 3.26 -1.93
C ALA A 258 -9.18 1.96 -1.48
N ASN A 259 -8.77 0.84 -2.09
CA ASN A 259 -9.09 -0.51 -1.63
C ASN A 259 -8.34 -0.84 -0.33
N LEU A 260 -9.07 -1.08 0.76
CA LEU A 260 -8.56 -1.33 2.11
C LEU A 260 -9.47 -2.34 2.83
N TRP A 261 -9.14 -2.65 4.09
CA TRP A 261 -10.00 -3.49 4.92
C TRP A 261 -11.06 -2.65 5.64
N GLN A 262 -12.30 -3.13 5.71
CA GLN A 262 -13.35 -2.61 6.59
C GLN A 262 -13.92 -3.73 7.47
N GLY A 263 -14.38 -3.42 8.68
CA GLY A 263 -14.79 -4.43 9.67
C GLY A 263 -13.64 -4.94 10.56
N ASP A 264 -13.76 -6.18 11.03
CA ASP A 264 -12.88 -6.75 12.06
C ASP A 264 -11.75 -7.59 11.45
N PHE A 265 -10.54 -7.01 11.39
CA PHE A 265 -9.35 -7.73 10.92
C PHE A 265 -8.80 -8.67 12.01
N PRO A 266 -8.55 -9.97 11.74
CA PRO A 266 -8.52 -10.64 10.43
C PRO A 266 -9.76 -11.51 10.14
N ASN A 267 -10.86 -11.33 10.86
CA ASN A 267 -11.99 -12.28 10.91
C ASN A 267 -13.08 -12.00 9.87
N HIS A 268 -13.35 -10.72 9.57
CA HIS A 268 -14.42 -10.31 8.66
C HIS A 268 -14.08 -9.00 7.95
N ASN A 269 -13.95 -9.05 6.61
CA ASN A 269 -13.96 -7.86 5.76
C ASN A 269 -15.39 -7.62 5.27
N SER A 270 -15.95 -6.43 5.52
CA SER A 270 -17.29 -6.06 5.07
C SER A 270 -17.33 -5.66 3.59
N GLY A 271 -16.19 -5.28 2.98
CA GLY A 271 -16.10 -4.89 1.57
C GLY A 271 -16.90 -3.61 1.23
N GLU A 272 -16.98 -2.66 2.17
CA GLU A 272 -17.69 -1.38 2.03
C GLU A 272 -17.14 -0.50 0.88
N ASP A 273 -15.86 -0.62 0.54
CA ASP A 273 -15.27 0.02 -0.66
C ASP A 273 -15.60 -0.68 -1.99
N GLY A 274 -16.23 -1.85 -1.92
CA GLY A 274 -16.59 -2.72 -3.04
C GLY A 274 -15.73 -3.97 -3.19
N TYR A 275 -14.63 -4.13 -2.46
CA TYR A 275 -13.65 -5.21 -2.69
C TYR A 275 -13.18 -5.90 -1.40
N VAL A 276 -13.29 -7.24 -1.37
CA VAL A 276 -12.78 -8.08 -0.28
C VAL A 276 -11.33 -8.55 -0.54
N LYS A 277 -10.90 -8.51 -1.81
CA LYS A 277 -9.56 -8.85 -2.30
C LYS A 277 -8.99 -7.64 -3.05
N THR A 278 -8.00 -7.81 -3.92
CA THR A 278 -7.61 -6.73 -4.86
C THR A 278 -8.79 -6.28 -5.72
N SER A 279 -8.73 -5.04 -6.17
CA SER A 279 -9.62 -4.43 -7.17
C SER A 279 -8.92 -4.40 -8.53
N PRO A 280 -9.65 -4.23 -9.65
CA PRO A 280 -9.05 -3.76 -10.89
C PRO A 280 -8.25 -2.48 -10.62
N VAL A 281 -7.11 -2.32 -11.29
CA VAL A 281 -6.35 -1.06 -11.22
C VAL A 281 -7.23 0.10 -11.73
N MET A 282 -6.99 1.30 -11.23
CA MET A 282 -7.76 2.50 -11.56
C MET A 282 -9.24 2.46 -11.09
N SER A 283 -9.61 1.57 -10.17
CA SER A 283 -10.97 1.52 -9.58
C SER A 283 -11.28 2.74 -8.70
N PHE A 284 -10.27 3.30 -8.05
CA PHE A 284 -10.38 4.44 -7.13
C PHE A 284 -9.88 5.74 -7.77
N PRO A 285 -10.17 6.93 -7.20
CA PRO A 285 -9.70 8.19 -7.77
C PRO A 285 -8.17 8.30 -7.83
N ALA A 286 -7.64 8.80 -8.95
CA ALA A 286 -6.22 9.17 -9.05
C ALA A 286 -5.87 10.32 -8.09
N ASN A 287 -4.59 10.41 -7.72
CA ASN A 287 -4.06 11.52 -6.94
C ASN A 287 -3.79 12.79 -7.79
N GLY A 288 -3.15 13.79 -7.17
CA GLY A 288 -2.87 15.08 -7.81
C GLY A 288 -2.13 15.01 -9.16
N PHE A 289 -1.30 13.98 -9.37
CA PHE A 289 -0.48 13.74 -10.56
C PHE A 289 -1.12 12.78 -11.58
N GLY A 290 -2.33 12.25 -11.32
CA GLY A 290 -2.98 11.27 -12.20
C GLY A 290 -2.55 9.82 -11.93
N LEU A 291 -1.99 9.54 -10.75
CA LEU A 291 -1.57 8.20 -10.33
C LEU A 291 -2.65 7.54 -9.49
N TYR A 292 -3.02 6.32 -9.87
CA TYR A 292 -4.03 5.47 -9.25
C TYR A 292 -3.42 4.52 -8.23
N ASP A 293 -4.22 4.17 -7.21
CA ASP A 293 -3.95 3.09 -6.24
C ASP A 293 -2.62 3.21 -5.47
N MET A 294 -2.02 4.41 -5.40
CA MET A 294 -0.78 4.71 -4.67
C MET A 294 -0.84 4.40 -3.16
N VAL A 295 -2.02 4.13 -2.59
CA VAL A 295 -2.19 3.49 -1.28
C VAL A 295 -3.35 2.51 -1.36
N GLY A 296 -3.28 1.41 -0.60
CA GLY A 296 -4.27 0.33 -0.69
C GLY A 296 -3.91 -0.70 -1.77
N ASN A 297 -4.93 -1.38 -2.31
CA ASN A 297 -4.85 -2.45 -3.32
C ASN A 297 -3.72 -3.48 -3.09
N ALA A 298 -2.57 -3.42 -3.78
CA ALA A 298 -1.38 -4.20 -3.44
C ALA A 298 -0.24 -3.34 -2.85
N TRP A 299 0.59 -3.97 -2.02
CA TRP A 299 1.88 -3.41 -1.63
C TRP A 299 2.76 -3.24 -2.86
N GLU A 300 3.53 -2.16 -2.93
CA GLU A 300 4.43 -1.91 -4.04
C GLU A 300 5.90 -2.02 -3.64
N TRP A 301 6.67 -2.82 -4.39
CA TRP A 301 8.13 -2.83 -4.29
C TRP A 301 8.77 -1.52 -4.76
N THR A 302 9.88 -1.15 -4.11
CA THR A 302 10.76 -0.02 -4.52
C THR A 302 12.21 -0.50 -4.61
N SER A 303 13.11 0.30 -5.19
CA SER A 303 14.49 -0.08 -5.46
C SER A 303 15.35 -0.31 -4.21
N ASP A 304 14.99 0.35 -3.11
CA ASP A 304 15.87 0.66 -2.00
C ASP A 304 16.05 -0.51 -1.03
N TRP A 305 17.24 -0.60 -0.45
CA TRP A 305 17.47 -1.46 0.72
C TRP A 305 16.86 -0.84 1.99
N TRP A 306 16.35 -1.68 2.88
CA TRP A 306 15.70 -1.21 4.10
C TRP A 306 16.71 -0.71 5.15
N THR A 307 16.47 0.49 5.65
CA THR A 307 17.02 1.04 6.91
C THR A 307 15.90 1.76 7.67
N VAL A 308 16.03 1.85 9.00
CA VAL A 308 15.23 2.75 9.87
C VAL A 308 16.01 4.00 10.29
N HIS A 309 17.30 4.08 9.94
CA HIS A 309 18.17 5.20 10.25
C HIS A 309 18.26 6.11 9.03
N HIS A 310 17.70 7.32 9.16
CA HIS A 310 17.72 8.38 8.14
C HIS A 310 18.29 9.66 8.76
N THR A 311 18.98 10.47 7.98
CA THR A 311 19.42 11.81 8.44
C THR A 311 18.41 12.88 8.04
N THR A 312 18.55 14.08 8.61
CA THR A 312 17.77 15.28 8.25
C THR A 312 18.44 16.10 7.13
N ASP A 313 19.62 15.70 6.66
CA ASP A 313 20.37 16.41 5.62
C ASP A 313 19.62 16.40 4.30
N ARG A 314 19.67 17.52 3.56
CA ARG A 314 19.03 17.67 2.25
C ARG A 314 19.61 16.67 1.24
N GLN A 315 18.78 15.74 0.76
CA GLN A 315 19.16 14.72 -0.22
C GLN A 315 18.77 15.11 -1.65
N HIS A 316 19.45 14.53 -2.64
CA HIS A 316 19.13 14.65 -4.08
C HIS A 316 19.12 13.24 -4.69
N ASN A 317 17.98 12.80 -5.23
CA ASN A 317 17.76 11.45 -5.77
C ASN A 317 18.31 10.31 -4.86
N PRO A 318 17.98 10.26 -3.55
CA PRO A 318 18.49 9.24 -2.66
C PRO A 318 18.00 7.84 -3.09
N LYS A 319 18.88 6.83 -2.96
CA LYS A 319 18.64 5.44 -3.41
C LYS A 319 18.74 4.43 -2.25
N GLY A 320 18.48 4.89 -1.04
CA GLY A 320 18.66 4.13 0.20
C GLY A 320 20.13 3.86 0.55
N PRO A 321 20.39 2.95 1.51
CA PRO A 321 21.73 2.49 1.84
C PRO A 321 22.28 1.53 0.77
N LEU A 322 23.61 1.47 0.64
CA LEU A 322 24.30 0.66 -0.38
C LEU A 322 24.03 -0.85 -0.27
N SER A 323 23.67 -1.33 0.92
CA SER A 323 23.40 -2.74 1.21
C SER A 323 22.33 -2.90 2.30
N GLY A 324 21.71 -4.08 2.34
CA GLY A 324 20.74 -4.49 3.35
C GLY A 324 20.32 -5.94 3.14
N THR A 325 19.45 -6.46 4.01
CA THR A 325 18.89 -7.82 3.91
C THR A 325 17.50 -7.87 3.31
N ASP A 326 16.78 -6.75 3.33
CA ASP A 326 15.36 -6.64 3.04
C ASP A 326 15.12 -5.40 2.16
N LYS A 327 14.23 -5.47 1.19
CA LYS A 327 13.90 -4.37 0.25
C LYS A 327 12.69 -3.59 0.73
N VAL A 328 12.67 -2.29 0.44
CA VAL A 328 11.59 -1.39 0.86
C VAL A 328 10.34 -1.62 0.01
N LYS A 329 9.18 -1.66 0.67
CA LYS A 329 7.85 -1.64 0.04
C LYS A 329 6.94 -0.57 0.65
N LYS A 330 6.01 -0.05 -0.15
CA LYS A 330 5.16 1.12 0.16
C LYS A 330 3.68 0.86 -0.20
N GLY A 331 2.80 1.82 0.09
CA GLY A 331 1.38 1.79 -0.32
C GLY A 331 0.39 1.21 0.69
N GLY A 332 0.71 0.08 1.33
CA GLY A 332 -0.30 -0.71 2.06
C GLY A 332 -0.92 -1.77 1.14
N SER A 333 -2.16 -2.19 1.38
CA SER A 333 -2.89 -3.18 0.56
C SER A 333 -4.35 -3.27 0.98
N TYR A 334 -5.18 -4.03 0.25
CA TYR A 334 -6.56 -4.40 0.62
C TYR A 334 -6.68 -5.02 2.03
N MET A 335 -5.60 -5.62 2.57
CA MET A 335 -5.56 -6.17 3.92
C MET A 335 -5.27 -5.14 5.04
N CYS A 336 -5.00 -3.88 4.70
CA CYS A 336 -4.50 -2.92 5.67
C CYS A 336 -5.62 -2.21 6.45
N HIS A 337 -5.91 -2.69 7.66
CA HIS A 337 -6.81 -2.03 8.61
C HIS A 337 -6.07 -1.18 9.65
N LYS A 338 -6.72 -0.14 10.19
CA LYS A 338 -6.15 0.76 11.22
C LYS A 338 -5.75 0.03 12.52
N SER A 339 -6.47 -1.04 12.89
CA SER A 339 -6.21 -1.80 14.13
C SER A 339 -4.88 -2.57 14.14
N TYR A 340 -4.33 -2.90 12.97
CA TYR A 340 -3.17 -3.79 12.85
C TYR A 340 -2.08 -3.26 11.89
N CYS A 341 -2.46 -2.73 10.72
CA CYS A 341 -1.54 -2.31 9.68
C CYS A 341 -1.95 -0.95 9.10
N TYR A 342 -1.79 0.11 9.90
CA TYR A 342 -2.04 1.50 9.50
C TYR A 342 -0.94 2.05 8.55
N ARG A 343 -0.64 1.33 7.47
CA ARG A 343 0.42 1.64 6.49
C ARG A 343 -0.10 2.13 5.13
N TYR A 344 -1.40 2.36 5.00
CA TYR A 344 -2.02 3.03 3.84
C TYR A 344 -1.80 4.55 3.86
N ARG A 345 -0.55 4.99 4.02
CA ARG A 345 -0.14 6.40 4.12
C ARG A 345 1.15 6.59 3.32
N CYS A 346 1.34 7.71 2.63
CA CYS A 346 2.54 7.90 1.80
C CYS A 346 3.84 7.82 2.62
N ALA A 347 3.86 8.39 3.83
CA ALA A 347 5.01 8.34 4.75
C ALA A 347 5.23 6.95 5.40
N ALA A 348 4.24 6.05 5.36
CA ALA A 348 4.40 4.71 5.88
C ALA A 348 5.28 3.87 4.94
N ARG A 349 5.87 2.82 5.51
CA ARG A 349 6.87 1.99 4.85
C ARG A 349 6.97 0.64 5.54
N SER A 350 7.39 -0.38 4.80
CA SER A 350 7.68 -1.70 5.33
C SER A 350 8.74 -2.38 4.44
N GLN A 351 9.06 -3.63 4.72
CA GLN A 351 10.05 -4.41 4.02
C GLN A 351 9.69 -5.90 3.95
N ASN A 352 10.38 -6.59 3.05
CA ASN A 352 10.46 -8.05 2.98
C ASN A 352 11.85 -8.42 2.43
N THR A 353 12.31 -9.66 2.60
CA THR A 353 13.48 -10.13 1.84
C THR A 353 13.17 -10.10 0.33
N PRO A 354 14.15 -9.84 -0.55
CA PRO A 354 13.90 -9.66 -1.99
C PRO A 354 13.29 -10.88 -2.69
N ASP A 355 13.46 -12.07 -2.10
CA ASP A 355 12.90 -13.36 -2.52
C ASP A 355 11.45 -13.60 -2.04
N SER A 356 10.90 -12.75 -1.16
CA SER A 356 9.56 -12.90 -0.61
C SER A 356 8.46 -12.65 -1.64
N SER A 357 7.42 -13.49 -1.63
CA SER A 357 6.21 -13.34 -2.44
C SER A 357 4.94 -13.45 -1.56
N ALA A 358 3.87 -12.71 -1.89
CA ALA A 358 2.61 -12.75 -1.12
C ALA A 358 1.37 -12.33 -1.93
N SER A 359 0.18 -12.75 -1.47
CA SER A 359 -1.13 -12.47 -2.09
C SER A 359 -1.62 -11.02 -1.98
N ASN A 360 -0.78 -10.11 -1.47
CA ASN A 360 -1.09 -8.68 -1.37
C ASN A 360 0.11 -7.79 -1.77
N LEU A 361 1.04 -8.31 -2.59
CA LEU A 361 2.30 -7.67 -2.95
C LEU A 361 2.54 -7.74 -4.47
N GLY A 362 2.63 -6.55 -5.07
CA GLY A 362 2.92 -6.26 -6.47
C GLY A 362 3.92 -5.10 -6.60
N PHE A 363 3.81 -4.30 -7.68
CA PHE A 363 4.70 -3.17 -7.96
C PHE A 363 4.17 -2.30 -9.11
N ARG A 364 4.80 -1.13 -9.33
CA ARG A 364 4.75 -0.32 -10.56
C ARG A 364 6.16 0.07 -10.99
N CYS A 365 6.36 0.44 -12.25
CA CYS A 365 7.67 0.86 -12.76
C CYS A 365 7.77 2.39 -13.01
N VAL A 366 9.01 2.86 -13.16
CA VAL A 366 9.38 4.22 -13.60
C VAL A 366 10.43 4.18 -14.71
N SER A 367 10.61 5.29 -15.44
CA SER A 367 11.69 5.45 -16.42
C SER A 367 12.17 6.90 -16.47
N GLU A 368 13.41 7.13 -16.93
CA GLU A 368 13.92 8.49 -17.19
C GLU A 368 13.34 9.05 -18.51
N GLU A 369 13.02 8.17 -19.46
CA GLU A 369 12.60 8.51 -20.83
C GLU A 369 11.14 8.11 -21.10
N GLN A 370 10.48 8.86 -21.98
CA GLN A 370 9.11 8.58 -22.39
C GLN A 370 9.03 7.29 -23.22
N GLN A 371 8.20 6.35 -22.75
CA GLN A 371 7.85 5.10 -23.45
C GLN A 371 6.54 5.25 -24.25
#